data_AF-A0AAW0A1E9-F1
#
_entry.id   AF-A0AAW0A1E9-F1
#
_cell.length_a   1.000
_cell.length_b   1.000
_cell.length_c   1.000
_cell.angle_alpha   90.00
_cell.angle_beta   90.00
_cell.angle_gamma   90.00
#
_symmetry.space_group_name_H-M   'P 1'
#
loop_
_entity.id
_entity.type
_entity.pdbx_description
1 polymer ?
#
loop_
_entity_poly.entity_id
_entity_poly.type
_entity_poly.pdbx_seq_one_letter_code
_entity_poly.pdbx_strand_id
1 'polypeptide(L)'
;MICDLASAGDESEIKDERSREQMTNCVGTCDFHAFSVPTPVSPGPGLQKSSQTAPTQIVSQSPMPTVYIQQGSYFSAFRNKDVAFFHVASKTLIIADLLFNLPANEQYSKSKSSAKVPILGKLDPSTSLHKKFVWSANSDRATMGRDAKTVLGWGMERAIMCHGDVIETGADKAWEAAYSKYFE
;
A
#
# COMPACT_ATOMS: atom_id res chain seq x y z
N MET A 1 -5.78 -8.81 -17.42
CA MET A 1 -7.06 -8.61 -16.72
C MET A 1 -7.24 -7.11 -16.65
N ILE A 2 -8.11 -6.59 -17.50
CA ILE A 2 -8.44 -5.16 -17.63
C ILE A 2 -9.45 -4.88 -16.51
N CYS A 3 -9.17 -3.93 -15.62
CA CYS A 3 -10.17 -3.49 -14.64
C CYS A 3 -11.05 -2.43 -15.30
N ASP A 4 -12.32 -2.79 -15.47
CA ASP A 4 -13.38 -1.93 -15.98
C ASP A 4 -13.63 -0.72 -15.07
N LEU A 5 -13.94 0.40 -15.71
CA LEU A 5 -14.51 1.60 -15.09
C LEU A 5 -15.87 1.25 -14.46
N ALA A 6 -15.97 1.33 -13.15
CA ALA A 6 -17.24 1.48 -12.46
C ALA A 6 -17.39 2.94 -12.00
N SER A 7 -18.41 3.59 -12.54
CA SER A 7 -18.90 4.92 -12.18
C SER A 7 -19.14 5.02 -10.67
N ALA A 8 -18.53 6.01 -10.02
CA ALA A 8 -18.86 6.39 -8.65
C ALA A 8 -19.70 7.66 -8.69
N GLY A 9 -20.86 7.58 -8.03
CA GLY A 9 -21.95 8.54 -8.06
C GLY A 9 -21.67 9.89 -7.41
N ASP A 10 -22.73 10.68 -7.53
CA ASP A 10 -22.94 12.10 -7.25
C ASP A 10 -22.09 12.76 -6.15
N GLU A 11 -21.39 13.81 -6.55
CA GLU A 11 -20.62 14.74 -5.72
C GLU A 11 -21.56 15.78 -5.09
N SER A 12 -22.22 15.45 -3.99
CA SER A 12 -22.67 16.49 -3.07
C SER A 12 -22.80 15.92 -1.67
N GLU A 13 -21.94 16.40 -0.76
CA GLU A 13 -22.09 16.44 0.71
C GLU A 13 -20.80 16.09 1.47
N ILE A 14 -19.79 16.96 1.33
CA ILE A 14 -18.76 17.13 2.36
C ILE A 14 -18.69 18.63 2.64
N LYS A 15 -19.52 19.10 3.58
CA LYS A 15 -19.66 20.51 3.95
C LYS A 15 -19.42 20.79 5.44
N ASP A 16 -18.72 19.93 6.16
CA ASP A 16 -18.44 20.21 7.58
C ASP A 16 -16.99 19.91 7.99
N GLU A 17 -16.44 20.82 8.77
CA GLU A 17 -15.07 20.83 9.30
C GLU A 17 -14.88 19.69 10.33
N ARG A 18 -15.99 19.24 10.94
CA ARG A 18 -16.07 18.04 11.78
C ARG A 18 -15.73 16.75 11.03
N SER A 19 -16.08 16.65 9.74
CA SER A 19 -15.76 15.47 8.92
C SER A 19 -14.27 15.41 8.57
N ARG A 20 -13.57 16.56 8.54
CA ARG A 20 -12.11 16.62 8.42
C ARG A 20 -11.42 16.14 9.69
N GLU A 21 -11.86 16.58 10.86
CA GLU A 21 -11.33 16.08 12.14
C GLU A 21 -11.62 14.59 12.35
N GLN A 22 -12.78 14.09 11.92
CA GLN A 22 -13.09 12.67 11.98
C GLN A 22 -12.17 11.83 11.09
N MET A 23 -11.79 12.34 9.92
CA MET A 23 -10.87 11.66 9.01
C MET A 23 -9.41 11.71 9.51
N THR A 24 -8.99 12.81 10.17
CA THR A 24 -7.69 12.90 10.85
C THR A 24 -7.62 11.99 12.08
N ASN A 25 -8.71 11.86 12.84
CA ASN A 25 -8.77 10.97 14.00
C ASN A 25 -8.90 9.48 13.64
N CYS A 26 -9.38 9.14 12.43
CA CYS A 26 -9.36 7.76 11.94
C CYS A 26 -7.95 7.25 11.60
N VAL A 27 -6.94 8.12 11.46
CA VAL A 27 -5.52 7.71 11.30
C VAL A 27 -4.96 7.15 12.62
N GLY A 28 -5.63 7.39 13.76
CA GLY A 28 -5.16 6.98 15.09
C GLY A 28 -5.45 5.53 15.49
N THR A 29 -6.43 4.85 14.88
CA THR A 29 -6.78 3.46 15.21
C THR A 29 -7.43 2.77 14.01
N CYS A 30 -6.67 2.47 12.96
CA CYS A 30 -7.08 1.45 12.00
C CYS A 30 -6.84 0.07 12.65
N ASP A 31 -7.72 -0.34 13.56
CA ASP A 31 -7.81 -1.75 13.94
C ASP A 31 -8.34 -2.51 12.71
N PHE A 32 -7.42 -3.07 11.93
CA PHE A 32 -7.75 -4.14 11.00
C PHE A 32 -8.27 -5.32 11.84
N HIS A 33 -9.59 -5.37 12.08
CA HIS A 33 -10.23 -6.60 12.52
C HIS A 33 -9.99 -7.62 11.41
N ALA A 34 -9.03 -8.51 11.66
CA ALA A 34 -8.79 -9.67 10.85
C ALA A 34 -10.12 -10.42 10.72
N PHE A 35 -10.51 -10.71 9.48
CA PHE A 35 -11.58 -11.66 9.17
C PHE A 35 -11.29 -12.95 9.95
N SER A 36 -12.03 -13.18 11.03
CA SER A 36 -11.97 -14.44 11.76
C SER A 36 -12.42 -15.53 10.82
N VAL A 37 -11.50 -16.40 10.42
CA VAL A 37 -11.80 -17.61 9.65
C VAL A 37 -12.85 -18.40 10.45
N PRO A 38 -14.00 -18.79 9.87
CA PRO A 38 -14.96 -19.61 10.59
C PRO A 38 -14.29 -20.94 10.96
N THR A 39 -14.34 -21.28 12.25
CA THR A 39 -13.83 -22.53 12.80
C THR A 39 -14.40 -23.74 12.04
N PRO A 40 -13.63 -24.82 11.80
CA PRO A 40 -14.19 -26.04 11.22
C PRO A 40 -15.27 -26.62 12.14
N VAL A 41 -16.48 -26.80 11.60
CA VAL A 41 -17.56 -27.53 12.27
C VAL A 41 -17.13 -28.99 12.40
N SER A 42 -17.15 -29.54 13.61
CA SER A 42 -16.80 -30.93 13.88
C SER A 42 -17.71 -31.91 13.12
N PRO A 43 -17.18 -33.01 12.53
CA PRO A 43 -18.02 -34.09 12.04
C PRO A 43 -18.62 -34.87 13.22
N GLY A 44 -19.90 -35.23 13.10
CA GLY A 44 -20.61 -36.11 14.04
C GLY A 44 -20.02 -37.53 14.11
N PRO A 45 -20.45 -38.35 15.08
CA PRO A 45 -19.74 -39.56 15.48
C PRO A 45 -19.93 -40.69 14.48
N GLY A 46 -18.82 -41.18 13.92
CA GLY A 46 -18.80 -42.37 13.06
C GLY A 46 -17.42 -43.01 12.98
N LEU A 47 -17.29 -44.18 13.61
CA LEU A 47 -16.25 -45.21 13.48
C LEU A 47 -14.77 -44.81 13.67
N GLN A 48 -14.24 -45.18 14.85
CA GLN A 48 -12.81 -45.21 15.17
C GLN A 48 -12.06 -46.24 14.31
N LYS A 49 -10.99 -45.82 13.63
CA LYS A 49 -9.82 -46.66 13.35
C LYS A 49 -8.60 -45.98 13.93
N SER A 50 -7.90 -46.72 14.79
CA SER A 50 -6.69 -46.29 15.48
C SER A 50 -5.54 -46.12 14.49
N SER A 51 -5.08 -44.88 14.31
CA SER A 51 -3.71 -44.61 13.88
C SER A 51 -3.01 -43.86 14.99
N GLN A 52 -1.96 -44.45 15.54
CA GLN A 52 -1.07 -43.77 16.47
C GLN A 52 -0.27 -42.74 15.67
N THR A 53 -0.72 -41.49 15.66
CA THR A 53 0.10 -40.35 15.24
C THR A 53 0.73 -39.71 16.46
N ALA A 54 2.05 -39.51 16.39
CA ALA A 54 2.86 -38.84 17.41
C ALA A 54 2.23 -37.49 17.83
N PRO A 55 2.42 -37.05 19.09
CA PRO A 55 1.84 -35.81 19.58
C PRO A 55 2.33 -34.65 18.70
N THR A 56 1.39 -34.09 17.93
CA THR A 56 1.59 -32.83 17.22
C THR A 56 1.78 -31.77 18.28
N GLN A 57 3.02 -31.32 18.44
CA GLN A 57 3.33 -30.12 19.22
C GLN A 57 2.57 -28.96 18.59
N ILE A 58 1.51 -28.51 19.24
CA ILE A 58 0.85 -27.26 18.88
C ILE A 58 1.85 -26.17 19.20
N VAL A 59 2.58 -25.71 18.18
CA VAL A 59 3.37 -24.48 18.28
C VAL A 59 2.37 -23.38 18.60
N SER A 60 2.40 -22.90 19.84
CA SER A 60 1.76 -21.67 20.25
C SER A 60 2.21 -20.59 19.26
N GLN A 61 1.31 -20.17 18.39
CA GLN A 61 1.59 -19.05 17.50
C GLN A 61 1.71 -17.84 18.40
N SER A 62 2.94 -17.37 18.61
CA SER A 62 3.17 -16.05 19.19
C SER A 62 2.29 -15.05 18.44
N PRO A 63 1.58 -14.14 19.14
CA PRO A 63 0.76 -13.15 18.47
C PRO A 63 1.62 -12.43 17.43
N MET A 64 1.11 -12.35 16.20
CA MET A 64 1.77 -11.65 15.11
C MET A 64 2.09 -10.22 15.60
N PRO A 65 3.31 -9.72 15.40
CA PRO A 65 3.66 -8.39 15.88
C PRO A 65 2.70 -7.37 15.26
N THR A 66 1.98 -6.63 16.10
CA THR A 66 1.15 -5.51 15.67
C THR A 66 2.07 -4.43 15.10
N VAL A 67 2.07 -4.27 13.78
CA VAL A 67 2.77 -3.17 13.12
C VAL A 67 1.87 -1.94 13.23
N TYR A 68 2.19 -1.05 14.16
CA TYR A 68 1.50 0.23 14.29
C TYR A 68 1.95 1.17 13.17
N ILE A 69 1.06 1.54 12.26
CA ILE A 69 1.30 2.64 11.32
C ILE A 69 1.08 3.95 12.07
N GLN A 70 2.07 4.82 12.12
CA GLN A 70 1.99 6.06 12.91
C GLN A 70 1.50 7.26 12.10
N GLN A 71 1.69 7.25 10.78
CA GLN A 71 1.38 8.39 9.92
C GLN A 71 0.69 7.92 8.64
N GLY A 72 -0.27 8.71 8.17
CA GLY A 72 -1.03 8.44 6.96
C GLY A 72 -1.38 9.74 6.22
N SER A 73 -1.35 9.70 4.88
CA SER A 73 -1.74 10.82 4.03
C SER A 73 -2.63 10.33 2.89
N TYR A 74 -3.84 10.87 2.80
CA TYR A 74 -4.80 10.57 1.74
C TYR A 74 -4.61 11.53 0.56
N PHE A 75 -4.33 10.98 -0.62
CA PHE A 75 -4.11 11.74 -1.84
C PHE A 75 -5.42 11.93 -2.61
N SER A 76 -6.28 12.84 -2.12
CA SER A 76 -7.58 13.13 -2.74
C SER A 76 -7.47 13.63 -4.18
N ALA A 77 -6.35 14.27 -4.51
CA ALA A 77 -6.05 14.78 -5.85
C ALA A 77 -5.44 13.73 -6.78
N PHE A 78 -5.06 12.54 -6.29
CA PHE A 78 -4.61 11.45 -7.16
C PHE A 78 -5.81 10.72 -7.75
N ARG A 79 -5.74 10.35 -9.03
CA ARG A 79 -6.86 9.74 -9.75
C ARG A 79 -7.40 8.48 -9.07
N ASN A 80 -6.53 7.67 -8.46
CA ASN A 80 -6.92 6.46 -7.76
C ASN A 80 -7.29 6.70 -6.28
N LYS A 81 -7.14 7.94 -5.78
CA LYS A 81 -7.43 8.32 -4.39
C LYS A 81 -6.69 7.44 -3.37
N ASP A 82 -5.40 7.24 -3.60
CA ASP A 82 -4.56 6.36 -2.78
C ASP A 82 -4.21 6.97 -1.41
N VAL A 83 -3.75 6.11 -0.50
CA VAL A 83 -3.24 6.51 0.82
C VAL A 83 -1.77 6.10 0.92
N ALA A 84 -0.94 7.02 1.42
CA ALA A 84 0.41 6.72 1.85
C ALA A 84 0.43 6.46 3.35
N PHE A 85 1.02 5.34 3.76
CA PHE A 85 1.21 4.96 5.15
C PHE A 85 2.69 4.98 5.50
N PHE A 86 3.03 5.40 6.71
CA PHE A 86 4.42 5.43 7.16
C PHE A 86 4.60 4.77 8.52
N HIS A 87 5.50 3.79 8.54
CA HIS A 87 5.97 3.15 9.74
C HIS A 87 7.26 3.82 10.21
N VAL A 88 7.15 4.63 11.26
CA VAL A 88 8.22 5.51 11.76
C VAL A 88 9.41 4.70 12.25
N ALA A 89 9.18 3.59 12.98
CA ALA A 89 10.25 2.83 13.60
C ALA A 89 11.21 2.20 12.57
N SER A 90 10.69 1.75 11.42
CA SER A 90 11.52 1.21 10.32
C SER A 90 11.71 2.20 9.17
N LYS A 91 11.29 3.46 9.33
CA LYS A 91 11.28 4.49 8.29
C LYS A 91 10.76 3.99 6.94
N THR A 92 9.69 3.19 6.98
CA THR A 92 9.17 2.51 5.80
C THR A 92 7.88 3.17 5.33
N LEU A 93 7.91 3.65 4.10
CA LEU A 93 6.75 4.12 3.35
C LEU A 93 6.04 2.91 2.73
N ILE A 94 4.72 2.82 2.89
CA ILE A 94 3.87 1.79 2.29
C ILE A 94 2.82 2.51 1.46
N ILE A 95 2.79 2.21 0.16
CA ILE A 95 2.00 2.92 -0.84
C ILE A 95 1.48 1.96 -1.91
N ALA A 96 0.41 2.35 -2.60
CA ALA A 96 -0.09 1.62 -3.76
C ALA A 96 0.57 2.15 -5.05
N ASP A 97 -0.16 2.95 -5.84
CA ASP A 97 0.24 3.40 -7.18
C ASP A 97 0.89 4.79 -7.19
N LEU A 98 1.24 5.32 -6.01
CA LEU A 98 1.90 6.61 -5.85
C LEU A 98 3.38 6.58 -6.28
N LEU A 99 4.01 5.41 -6.34
CA LEU A 99 5.39 5.23 -6.77
C LEU A 99 5.55 3.85 -7.43
N PHE A 100 6.31 3.80 -8.51
CA PHE A 100 6.67 2.56 -9.18
C PHE A 100 8.18 2.36 -9.27
N ASN A 101 8.62 1.11 -9.12
CA ASN A 101 10.01 0.69 -9.20
C ASN A 101 10.18 -0.58 -10.04
N LEU A 102 9.65 -0.56 -11.27
CA LEU A 102 9.69 -1.72 -12.17
C LEU A 102 11.10 -1.95 -12.76
N PRO A 103 11.46 -3.23 -13.04
CA PRO A 103 10.65 -4.45 -12.96
C PRO A 103 10.46 -4.99 -11.52
N ALA A 104 9.41 -5.79 -11.29
CA ALA A 104 9.07 -6.37 -9.98
C ALA A 104 9.66 -7.79 -9.80
N ASN A 105 10.98 -7.93 -9.89
CA ASN A 105 11.65 -9.24 -9.81
C ASN A 105 11.39 -9.94 -8.47
N GLU A 106 11.37 -9.22 -7.35
CA GLU A 106 11.17 -9.75 -6.01
C GLU A 106 9.77 -10.37 -5.87
N GLN A 107 8.74 -9.64 -6.30
CA GLN A 107 7.36 -10.12 -6.29
C GLN A 107 7.16 -11.37 -7.16
N TYR A 108 7.84 -11.42 -8.31
CA TYR A 108 7.72 -12.53 -9.26
C TYR A 108 8.78 -13.61 -9.07
N SER A 109 9.66 -13.51 -8.07
CA SER A 109 10.78 -14.44 -7.84
C SER A 109 10.34 -15.90 -7.64
N LYS A 110 9.12 -16.11 -7.14
CA LYS A 110 8.51 -17.42 -6.91
C LYS A 110 7.43 -17.78 -7.94
N SER A 111 7.28 -16.98 -8.99
CA SER A 111 6.29 -17.17 -10.04
C SER A 111 6.94 -17.64 -11.34
N LYS A 112 6.19 -18.38 -12.17
CA LYS A 112 6.57 -18.69 -13.55
C LYS A 112 6.29 -17.54 -14.51
N SER A 113 5.60 -16.49 -14.03
CA SER A 113 5.28 -15.30 -14.81
C SER A 113 6.46 -14.31 -14.83
N SER A 114 6.63 -13.60 -15.93
CA SER A 114 7.67 -12.57 -16.09
C SER A 114 7.36 -11.32 -15.26
N ALA A 115 8.37 -10.80 -14.55
CA ALA A 115 8.36 -9.50 -13.87
C ALA A 115 8.35 -8.30 -14.83
N LYS A 116 8.70 -8.53 -16.10
CA LYS A 116 8.70 -7.49 -17.14
C LYS A 116 7.29 -7.32 -17.68
N VAL A 117 6.78 -6.10 -17.57
CA VAL A 117 5.54 -5.70 -18.24
C VAL A 117 5.87 -5.39 -19.70
N PRO A 118 5.42 -6.20 -20.68
CA PRO A 118 5.61 -5.86 -22.08
C PRO A 118 4.94 -4.52 -22.36
N ILE A 119 5.60 -3.64 -23.12
CA ILE A 119 5.16 -2.27 -23.48
C ILE A 119 5.43 -1.18 -22.41
N LEU A 120 5.32 -1.46 -21.10
CA LEU A 120 5.62 -0.45 -20.06
C LEU A 120 7.13 -0.28 -19.77
N GLY A 121 7.97 -1.24 -20.16
CA GLY A 121 9.43 -1.14 -19.99
C GLY A 121 9.87 -0.96 -18.54
N LYS A 122 10.96 -0.21 -18.34
CA LYS A 122 11.47 0.18 -17.01
C LYS A 122 10.72 1.44 -16.56
N LEU A 123 9.86 1.29 -15.56
CA LEU A 123 9.15 2.39 -14.91
C LEU A 123 9.72 2.57 -13.52
N ASP A 124 10.87 3.25 -13.47
CA ASP A 124 11.54 3.60 -12.22
C ASP A 124 11.23 5.05 -11.81
N PRO A 125 11.39 5.41 -10.53
CA PRO A 125 11.02 6.74 -10.01
C PRO A 125 11.75 7.90 -10.69
N SER A 126 12.96 7.66 -11.20
CA SER A 126 13.81 8.67 -11.84
C SER A 126 13.48 8.88 -13.31
N THR A 127 12.79 7.93 -13.95
CA THR A 127 12.43 8.02 -15.37
C THR A 127 11.46 9.16 -15.66
N SER A 128 11.65 9.81 -16.81
CA SER A 128 10.70 10.81 -17.32
C SER A 128 9.29 10.24 -17.50
N LEU A 129 9.15 8.93 -17.75
CA LEU A 129 7.85 8.29 -17.89
C LEU A 129 7.10 8.24 -16.55
N HIS A 130 7.77 7.88 -15.46
CA HIS A 130 7.18 7.90 -14.12
C HIS A 130 6.79 9.32 -13.69
N LYS A 131 7.69 10.30 -13.90
CA LYS A 131 7.39 11.72 -13.61
C LYS A 131 6.18 12.22 -14.40
N LYS A 132 6.06 11.82 -15.68
CA LYS A 132 4.88 12.15 -16.50
C LYS A 132 3.62 11.45 -15.98
N PHE A 133 3.71 10.19 -15.55
CA PHE A 133 2.59 9.44 -14.99
C PHE A 133 2.01 10.17 -13.77
N VAL A 134 2.82 10.40 -12.74
CA VAL A 134 2.39 11.11 -11.51
C VAL A 134 1.85 12.50 -11.83
N TRP A 135 2.54 13.24 -12.71
CA TRP A 135 2.09 14.57 -13.16
C TRP A 135 0.80 14.57 -13.98
N SER A 136 0.45 13.46 -14.64
CA SER A 136 -0.80 13.34 -15.40
C SER A 136 -1.95 12.78 -14.56
N ALA A 137 -1.63 12.14 -13.43
CA ALA A 137 -2.58 11.44 -12.58
C ALA A 137 -3.18 12.33 -11.47
N ASN A 138 -2.94 13.65 -11.50
CA ASN A 138 -3.58 14.59 -10.57
C ASN A 138 -4.84 15.24 -11.18
N SER A 139 -5.83 15.50 -10.33
CA SER A 139 -6.95 16.40 -10.62
C SER A 139 -6.69 17.83 -10.15
N ASP A 140 -5.89 18.00 -9.08
CA ASP A 140 -5.44 19.29 -8.57
C ASP A 140 -3.94 19.25 -8.21
N ARG A 141 -3.17 20.12 -8.85
CA ARG A 141 -1.71 20.20 -8.69
C ARG A 141 -1.32 20.75 -7.32
N ALA A 142 -2.10 21.69 -6.77
CA ALA A 142 -1.78 22.31 -5.49
C ALA A 142 -1.94 21.30 -4.35
N THR A 143 -3.07 20.60 -4.33
CA THR A 143 -3.32 19.53 -3.35
C THR A 143 -2.32 18.39 -3.50
N MET A 144 -2.06 17.92 -4.73
CA MET A 144 -1.05 16.88 -4.99
C MET A 144 0.35 17.28 -4.47
N GLY A 145 0.77 18.52 -4.73
CA GLY A 145 2.07 19.01 -4.29
C GLY A 145 2.18 19.14 -2.77
N ARG A 146 1.11 19.58 -2.10
CA ARG A 146 1.04 19.60 -0.62
C ARG A 146 1.20 18.20 -0.03
N ASP A 147 0.50 17.22 -0.59
CA ASP A 147 0.53 15.83 -0.10
C ASP A 147 1.90 15.20 -0.34
N ALA A 148 2.48 15.41 -1.53
CA ALA A 148 3.82 14.95 -1.86
C ALA A 148 4.88 15.55 -0.94
N LYS A 149 4.77 16.85 -0.58
CA LYS A 149 5.67 17.53 0.38
C LYS A 149 5.50 16.98 1.79
N THR A 150 4.27 16.68 2.19
CA THR A 150 3.96 16.08 3.51
C THR A 150 4.64 14.73 3.65
N VAL A 151 4.49 13.84 2.66
CA VAL A 151 5.12 12.52 2.65
C VAL A 151 6.65 12.61 2.64
N LEU A 152 7.21 13.51 1.82
CA LEU A 152 8.66 13.72 1.77
C LEU A 152 9.21 14.16 3.14
N GLY A 153 8.45 14.96 3.90
CA GLY A 153 8.82 15.43 5.23
C GLY A 153 8.89 14.35 6.32
N TRP A 154 8.41 13.13 6.06
CA TRP A 154 8.46 12.03 7.03
C TRP A 154 9.85 11.39 7.15
N GLY A 155 10.75 11.64 6.19
CA GLY A 155 12.14 11.13 6.24
C GLY A 155 12.23 9.61 6.04
N MET A 156 11.51 9.09 5.05
CA MET A 156 11.53 7.66 4.73
C MET A 156 12.87 7.20 4.15
N GLU A 157 13.28 5.99 4.54
CA GLU A 157 14.48 5.33 4.02
C GLU A 157 14.12 4.18 3.09
N ARG A 158 13.03 3.47 3.42
CA ARG A 158 12.52 2.31 2.70
C ARG A 158 11.14 2.59 2.11
N ALA A 159 10.82 2.02 0.94
CA ALA A 159 9.47 2.06 0.37
C ALA A 159 9.02 0.69 -0.13
N ILE A 160 7.77 0.34 0.18
CA ILE A 160 7.06 -0.84 -0.30
C ILE A 160 5.90 -0.35 -1.16
N MET A 161 5.87 -0.76 -2.42
CA MET A 161 4.85 -0.36 -3.40
C MET A 161 4.25 -1.56 -4.14
N CYS A 162 3.07 -1.40 -4.74
CA CYS A 162 2.37 -2.49 -5.44
C CYS A 162 3.07 -2.94 -6.73
N HIS A 163 3.84 -2.05 -7.38
CA HIS A 163 4.48 -2.32 -8.65
C HIS A 163 5.96 -1.98 -8.63
N GLY A 164 6.78 -3.00 -8.45
CA GLY A 164 8.23 -2.88 -8.47
C GLY A 164 8.89 -3.71 -7.38
N ASP A 165 10.21 -3.65 -7.37
CA ASP A 165 11.02 -4.18 -6.27
C ASP A 165 10.98 -3.20 -5.09
N VAL A 166 11.12 -3.73 -3.86
CA VAL A 166 11.18 -2.90 -2.65
C VAL A 166 12.39 -1.97 -2.75
N ILE A 167 12.19 -0.70 -2.43
CA ILE A 167 13.31 0.25 -2.29
C ILE A 167 13.79 0.12 -0.85
N GLU A 168 14.89 -0.60 -0.63
CA GLU A 168 15.41 -0.84 0.71
C GLU A 168 16.09 0.39 1.33
N THR A 169 16.70 1.25 0.51
CA THR A 169 17.35 2.50 0.94
C THR A 169 17.13 3.62 -0.07
N GLY A 170 17.12 4.88 0.39
CA GLY A 170 16.98 6.07 -0.47
C GLY A 170 15.57 6.31 -1.03
N ALA A 171 14.54 5.86 -0.30
CA ALA A 171 13.14 6.08 -0.68
C ALA A 171 12.76 7.57 -0.78
N ASP A 172 13.35 8.42 0.06
CA ASP A 172 13.25 9.88 -0.01
C ASP A 172 13.66 10.44 -1.38
N LYS A 173 14.83 10.04 -1.90
CA LYS A 173 15.35 10.46 -3.20
C LYS A 173 14.53 9.93 -4.35
N ALA A 174 14.05 8.68 -4.24
CA ALA A 174 13.16 8.09 -5.23
C ALA A 174 11.85 8.88 -5.33
N TRP A 175 11.26 9.23 -4.19
CA TRP A 175 10.07 10.06 -4.11
C TRP A 175 10.31 11.48 -4.65
N GLU A 176 11.41 12.10 -4.24
CA GLU A 176 11.83 13.41 -4.73
C GLU A 176 11.97 13.43 -6.25
N ALA A 177 12.63 12.41 -6.81
CA ALA A 177 12.78 12.28 -8.25
C ALA A 177 11.42 12.15 -8.96
N ALA A 178 10.54 11.28 -8.47
CA ALA A 178 9.22 11.04 -9.04
C ALA A 178 8.31 12.28 -9.02
N TYR A 179 8.34 13.03 -7.91
CA TYR A 179 7.48 14.19 -7.66
C TYR A 179 8.19 15.53 -7.90
N SER A 180 9.39 15.54 -8.47
CA SER A 180 10.23 16.73 -8.70
C SER A 180 9.48 17.98 -9.16
N LYS A 181 8.53 17.85 -10.09
CA LYS A 181 7.70 18.96 -10.59
C LYS A 181 6.83 19.69 -9.54
N TYR A 182 6.65 19.11 -8.36
CA TYR A 182 5.90 19.72 -7.25
C TYR A 182 6.82 20.37 -6.20
N PHE A 183 8.12 20.11 -6.27
CA PHE A 183 9.13 20.60 -5.32
C PHE A 183 9.91 21.80 -5.85
N GLU A 184 9.81 22.06 -7.16
CA GLU A 184 10.24 23.30 -7.83
C GLU A 184 9.41 24.52 -7.41
#